data_AF-A0A0R3QU39-F1
#
_entry.id   AF-A0A0R3QU39-F1
#
_cell.length_a   1.000
_cell.length_b   1.000
_cell.length_c   1.000
_cell.angle_alpha   90.00
_cell.angle_beta   90.00
_cell.angle_gamma   90.00
#
_symmetry.space_group_name_H-M   'P 1'
#
loop_
_entity.id
_entity.type
_entity.pdbx_description
1 polymer ?
#
loop_
_entity_poly.entity_id
_entity_poly.type
_entity_poly.pdbx_seq_one_letter_code
_entity_poly.pdbx_strand_id
1 'polypeptide(L)' 'MKQSRNGRPRAFHGLDHAYIFTNGYSNNLYIEPFGKRDQQMAKMLATMITNFAKYGLDLKYN' A
#
# COMPACT_ATOMS: atom_id res chain seq x y z
N MET A 1 7.39 -7.98 19.70
CA MET A 1 7.16 -7.83 18.25
C MET A 1 8.36 -8.39 17.49
N LYS A 2 8.19 -9.44 16.69
CA LYS A 2 9.32 -10.07 15.98
C LYS A 2 9.86 -9.11 14.93
N GLN A 3 11.09 -8.63 15.07
CA GLN A 3 11.80 -7.86 14.05
C GLN A 3 11.89 -8.66 12.74
N SER A 4 11.86 -7.95 11.62
CA SER A 4 11.93 -8.53 10.27
C SER A 4 13.33 -9.03 9.93
N ARG A 5 13.44 -10.09 9.13
CA ARG A 5 14.69 -10.51 8.50
C ARG A 5 15.19 -9.32 7.66
N ASN A 6 16.28 -8.67 8.10
CA ASN A 6 16.99 -7.58 7.40
C ASN A 6 16.46 -6.15 7.64
N GLY A 7 15.80 -5.85 8.76
CA GLY A 7 15.47 -4.47 9.15
C GLY A 7 14.37 -3.77 8.34
N ARG A 8 13.83 -4.40 7.29
CA ARG A 8 12.68 -3.89 6.54
C ARG A 8 11.38 -4.26 7.25
N PRO A 9 10.47 -3.34 7.57
CA PRO A 9 9.22 -3.70 8.23
C PRO A 9 8.51 -4.85 7.48
N ARG A 10 8.13 -5.92 8.19
CA ARG A 10 7.24 -6.94 7.61
C ARG A 10 5.86 -6.33 7.42
N ALA A 11 5.07 -6.89 6.51
CA ALA A 11 3.65 -6.58 6.46
C ALA A 11 3.04 -6.72 7.86
N PHE A 12 2.34 -5.67 8.29
CA PHE A 12 1.67 -5.61 9.59
C PHE A 12 0.23 -5.16 9.38
N HIS A 13 -0.62 -5.44 10.38
CA HIS A 13 -2.04 -5.12 10.31
C HIS A 13 -2.23 -3.60 10.13
N GLY A 14 -3.03 -3.21 9.13
CA GLY A 14 -3.32 -1.81 8.82
C GLY A 14 -2.30 -1.13 7.89
N LEU A 15 -1.27 -1.84 7.43
CA LEU A 15 -0.29 -1.30 6.48
C LEU A 15 -0.90 -0.94 5.12
N ASP A 16 -1.85 -1.74 4.66
CA ASP A 16 -2.61 -1.56 3.41
C ASP A 16 -3.39 -0.24 3.39
N HIS A 17 -3.89 0.22 4.55
CA HIS A 17 -4.55 1.53 4.64
C HIS A 17 -3.65 2.67 4.16
N ALA A 18 -2.36 2.62 4.47
CA ALA A 18 -1.43 3.63 4.00
C ALA A 18 -1.33 3.61 2.46
N TYR A 19 -1.23 2.44 1.85
CA TYR A 19 -1.12 2.32 0.40
C TYR A 19 -2.41 2.69 -0.35
N ILE A 20 -3.58 2.51 0.26
CA ILE A 20 -4.87 2.73 -0.38
C ILE A 20 -5.34 4.18 -0.20
N PHE A 21 -5.13 4.76 0.98
CA PHE A 21 -5.78 6.02 1.37
C PHE A 21 -4.81 7.19 1.60
N THR A 22 -3.49 6.96 1.58
CA THR A 22 -2.50 8.02 1.84
C THR A 22 -1.39 8.04 0.78
N ASN A 23 -0.61 9.13 0.75
CA ASN A 23 0.56 9.29 -0.13
C ASN A 23 1.90 9.13 0.63
N GLY A 24 1.88 8.38 1.73
CA GLY A 24 3.00 8.30 2.65
C GLY A 24 2.63 7.63 3.96
N TYR A 25 3.63 7.25 4.74
CA TYR A 25 3.42 6.72 6.08
C TYR A 25 3.09 7.87 7.03
N SER A 26 1.81 8.07 7.35
CA SER A 26 1.43 9.03 8.38
C SER A 26 1.59 8.39 9.76
N ASN A 27 2.64 8.75 10.48
CA ASN A 27 2.72 8.59 11.92
C ASN A 27 2.47 9.97 12.57
N ASN A 28 2.06 10.00 13.84
CA ASN A 28 1.74 11.21 14.61
C ASN A 28 2.84 12.28 14.67
N LEU A 29 4.05 11.97 14.18
CA LEU A 29 5.22 12.85 14.24
C LEU A 29 5.75 13.26 12.87
N TYR A 30 5.59 12.44 11.82
CA TYR A 30 6.13 12.68 10.48
C TYR A 30 5.33 11.91 9.42
N ILE A 31 5.18 12.52 8.24
CA ILE A 31 4.75 11.84 7.02
C ILE A 31 6.00 11.53 6.21
N GLU A 32 6.41 10.26 6.15
CA GLU A 32 7.45 9.84 5.21
C GLU A 32 6.80 9.59 3.84
N PRO A 33 7.21 10.32 2.78
CA PRO A 33 6.65 10.13 1.46
C PRO A 33 7.04 8.75 0.91
N PHE A 34 6.11 8.16 0.17
CA PHE A 34 6.33 6.88 -0.50
C PHE A 34 7.51 6.92 -1.47
N GLY A 35 8.39 5.92 -1.34
CA GLY A 35 9.41 5.65 -2.34
C GLY A 35 8.81 5.11 -3.64
N LYS A 36 9.63 4.99 -4.69
CA LYS A 36 9.16 4.51 -6.02
C LYS A 36 8.43 3.16 -5.96
N ARG A 37 8.91 2.22 -5.14
CA ARG A 37 8.27 0.92 -4.95
C ARG A 37 6.91 1.05 -4.28
N ASP A 38 6.82 1.93 -3.29
CA ASP A 38 5.59 2.14 -2.55
C ASP A 38 4.51 2.78 -3.43
N GLN A 39 4.90 3.75 -4.26
CA GLN A 39 4.02 4.36 -5.26
C GLN A 39 3.50 3.33 -6.28
N GLN A 40 4.34 2.41 -6.72
CA GLN A 40 3.92 1.33 -7.63
C GLN A 40 2.89 0.41 -6.95
N MET A 41 3.13 0.04 -5.68
CA MET A 41 2.18 -0.76 -4.89
C MET A 41 0.86 -0.04 -4.66
N ALA A 42 0.90 1.25 -4.30
CA ALA A 42 -0.28 2.09 -4.13
C ALA A 42 -1.11 2.14 -5.42
N LYS A 43 -0.46 2.35 -6.57
CA LYS A 43 -1.13 2.36 -7.88
C LYS A 43 -1.79 1.02 -8.21
N MET A 44 -1.10 -0.09 -7.95
CA MET A 44 -1.63 -1.44 -8.18
C MET A 44 -2.87 -1.67 -7.33
N LEU A 45 -2.81 -1.40 -6.02
CA LEU A 45 -3.91 -1.61 -5.09
C LEU A 45 -5.11 -0.69 -5.39
N ALA A 46 -4.87 0.59 -5.67
CA ALA A 46 -5.92 1.52 -6.06
C ALA A 46 -6.63 1.06 -7.34
N THR A 47 -5.88 0.54 -8.32
CA THR A 47 -6.48 0.03 -9.56
C THR A 47 -7.30 -1.22 -9.32
N MET A 48 -6.79 -2.18 -8.53
CA MET A 48 -7.54 -3.39 -8.18
C MET A 48 -8.87 -3.05 -7.49
N ILE A 49 -8.83 -2.17 -6.49
CA ILE A 49 -10.03 -1.77 -5.74
C ILE A 49 -11.02 -1.01 -6.63
N THR A 50 -10.55 -0.08 -7.46
CA THR A 50 -11.43 0.69 -8.34
C THR A 50 -12.02 -0.16 -9.45
N ASN A 51 -11.26 -1.11 -10.02
CA ASN A 51 -11.78 -2.07 -10.99
C ASN A 51 -12.83 -2.97 -10.35
N PHE A 52 -12.57 -3.48 -9.14
CA PHE A 52 -13.56 -4.26 -8.41
C PHE A 52 -14.84 -3.45 -8.17
N ALA A 53 -14.73 -2.21 -7.68
CA ALA A 53 -15.89 -1.35 -7.44
C ALA A 53 -16.67 -1.04 -8.73
N LYS A 54 -15.98 -0.89 -9.86
CA LYS A 54 -16.59 -0.51 -11.14
C LYS A 54 -17.19 -1.69 -11.91
N TYR A 55 -16.56 -2.87 -11.85
CA TYR A 55 -16.86 -4.00 -12.72
C TYR A 55 -17.20 -5.30 -11.98
N GLY A 56 -17.04 -5.34 -10.65
CA GLY A 56 -17.25 -6.55 -9.84
C GLY A 56 -16.18 -7.63 -10.00
N LEU A 57 -15.17 -7.41 -10.84
CA LEU A 57 -14.06 -8.32 -11.14
C LEU A 57 -12.77 -7.51 -11.32
N ASP A 58 -11.66 -8.04 -10.80
CA ASP A 58 -10.34 -7.49 -11.06
C ASP A 58 -9.89 -7.91 -12.47
N LEU A 59 -10.05 -7.01 -13.44
CA LEU A 59 -9.60 -7.24 -14.82
C LEU A 59 -8.07 -7.23 -14.85
N LYS A 60 -7.51 -8.43 -15.04
CA LYS A 60 -6.06 -8.70 -15.05
C LYS A 60 -5.28 -7.63 -15.82
N TYR A 61 -4.24 -7.11 -15.16
CA TYR A 61 -3.11 -6.49 -15.83
C TYR A 61 -2.47 -7.52 -16.77
N ASN A 62 -2.59 -7.27 -18.08
CA ASN A 62 -1.80 -7.90 -19.13
C ASN A 62 -0.54 -7.06 -19.38
#